data_AF-A0A1W9UK61-F1
#
_entry.id   AF-A0A1W9UK61-F1
#
_cell.length_a   1.000
_cell.length_b   1.000
_cell.length_c   1.000
_cell.angle_alpha   90.00
_cell.angle_beta   90.00
_cell.angle_gamma   90.00
#
_symmetry.space_group_name_H-M   'P 1'
#
loop_
_entity.id
_entity.type
_entity.pdbx_description
1 polymer ?
#
loop_
_entity_poly.entity_id
_entity_poly.type
_entity_poly.pdbx_seq_one_letter_code
_entity_poly.pdbx_strand_id
1 'polypeptide(L)'
;MSDNLSPGNRRLSGQRLYVAIGAWLVLVVVGAFCTWYGWIGPSPSDDGSQQAAEATSTSEVAAPTAEAVDVQPTTSAALPTVPVEEEVFGYGIAIHGTGGSTDLVDYTVGQVESLGLGWLKQQMRWEDVERQPGQLEWGMYDLIIDSANQRGIKVMLSVVDAPDWTHTSYVDENPQGAPPDNLADYANFLGMVVDRYRGRIHAIEVWNEQNLDREWDTSEGVKAERYIEMLKLAYQSIKSRDPNIIVISGALSPVGATATDPNNSNRIIYMDDFAYFEQLVTAGLLDHCDCVGAHHNGINMPPNIAWDEGYDDPTAQFRGPFDNPDHSWSFKSTLWGYHDRIVTAGRNNPLCITEFGWPTSEGFDGYPSQMEYALDNTLGEQAEWDVEAFQLMREWGFVRLAFLWNLNFSQLGWGPEDPNAPWAIIDFQGVGRPAFGAIGAMDKP
;
A
#
# COMPACT_ATOMS: atom_id res chain seq x y z
N MET A 1 -69.88 10.10 -9.49
CA MET A 1 -70.19 10.14 -8.05
C MET A 1 -68.88 10.40 -7.33
N SER A 2 -68.66 11.67 -6.96
CA SER A 2 -68.20 12.20 -5.65
C SER A 2 -67.43 11.24 -4.71
N ASP A 3 -66.35 11.57 -3.99
CA ASP A 3 -65.88 12.86 -3.45
C ASP A 3 -64.41 12.81 -2.95
N ASN A 4 -63.94 14.01 -2.59
CA ASN A 4 -62.63 14.57 -2.24
C ASN A 4 -62.00 14.26 -0.83
N LEU A 5 -60.67 14.48 -0.77
CA LEU A 5 -59.80 15.09 0.30
C LEU A 5 -59.49 14.41 1.67
N SER A 6 -58.19 14.18 1.97
CA SER A 6 -57.36 14.90 2.99
C SER A 6 -56.08 14.12 3.42
N PRO A 7 -54.91 14.77 3.67
CA PRO A 7 -53.70 14.12 4.18
C PRO A 7 -53.64 14.12 5.73
N GLY A 8 -53.44 12.94 6.32
CA GLY A 8 -53.39 12.75 7.77
C GLY A 8 -52.00 12.99 8.37
N ASN A 9 -51.87 14.04 9.18
CA ASN A 9 -50.81 14.23 10.18
C ASN A 9 -50.77 13.03 11.16
N ARG A 10 -49.71 12.21 11.11
CA ARG A 10 -49.46 11.19 12.15
C ARG A 10 -48.68 11.81 13.31
N ARG A 11 -49.40 12.24 14.36
CA ARG A 11 -48.84 12.44 15.70
C ARG A 11 -48.37 11.09 16.26
N LEU A 12 -47.12 11.03 16.71
CA LEU A 12 -46.57 9.89 17.44
C LEU A 12 -47.36 9.69 18.74
N SER A 13 -47.73 8.45 19.04
CA SER A 13 -48.46 8.09 20.26
C SER A 13 -47.58 8.29 21.51
N GLY A 14 -48.21 8.68 22.62
CA GLY A 14 -47.51 9.10 23.86
C GLY A 14 -46.50 8.11 24.43
N GLN A 15 -46.63 6.81 24.15
CA GLN A 15 -45.63 5.81 24.57
C GLN A 15 -44.29 5.92 23.82
N ARG A 16 -44.27 6.40 22.56
CA ARG A 16 -43.04 6.60 21.80
C ARG A 16 -42.28 7.89 22.19
N LEU A 17 -42.98 8.85 22.80
CA LEU A 17 -42.36 10.07 23.32
C LEU A 17 -41.58 9.82 24.63
N TYR A 18 -42.08 8.93 25.51
CA TYR A 18 -41.38 8.57 26.75
C TYR A 18 -40.12 7.72 26.51
N VAL A 19 -40.12 6.86 25.48
CA VAL A 19 -38.93 6.08 25.08
C VAL A 19 -37.85 6.99 24.48
N ALA A 20 -38.23 7.98 23.67
CA ALA A 20 -37.29 8.96 23.13
C ALA A 20 -36.68 9.88 24.21
N ILE A 21 -37.46 10.30 25.22
CA ILE A 21 -36.97 11.08 26.35
C ILE A 21 -36.04 10.24 27.27
N GLY A 22 -36.36 8.96 27.46
CA GLY A 22 -35.50 8.02 28.20
C GLY A 22 -34.14 7.78 27.53
N ALA A 23 -34.13 7.58 26.20
CA ALA A 23 -32.90 7.39 25.44
C ALA A 23 -32.02 8.66 25.42
N TRP A 24 -32.63 9.84 25.38
CA TRP A 24 -31.90 11.12 25.42
C TRP A 24 -31.28 11.41 26.80
N LEU A 25 -31.96 11.06 27.89
CA LEU A 25 -31.41 11.21 29.25
C LEU A 25 -30.25 10.26 29.54
N VAL A 26 -30.24 9.05 28.95
CA VAL A 26 -29.10 8.12 29.06
C VAL A 26 -27.87 8.67 28.34
N LEU A 27 -28.04 9.28 27.15
CA LEU A 27 -26.95 9.90 26.40
C LEU A 27 -26.35 11.13 27.12
N VAL A 28 -27.17 11.94 27.79
CA VAL A 28 -26.70 13.09 28.58
C VAL A 28 -25.97 12.65 29.86
N VAL A 29 -26.39 11.57 30.51
CA VAL A 29 -25.71 11.05 31.71
C VAL A 29 -24.38 10.37 31.37
N VAL A 30 -24.28 9.68 30.23
CA VAL A 30 -23.01 9.08 29.75
C VAL A 30 -22.03 10.16 29.27
N GLY A 31 -22.52 11.22 28.59
CA GLY A 31 -21.70 12.37 28.19
C GLY A 31 -21.17 13.21 29.38
N ALA A 32 -21.94 13.30 30.47
CA ALA A 32 -21.52 13.99 31.70
C ALA A 32 -20.53 13.15 32.55
N PHE A 33 -20.44 11.84 32.33
CA PHE A 33 -19.51 10.96 33.06
C PHE A 33 -18.12 10.91 32.40
N CYS A 34 -18.04 11.07 31.07
CA CYS A 34 -16.77 11.14 30.33
C CYS A 34 -16.05 12.50 30.47
N THR A 35 -16.67 13.50 31.10
CA THR A 35 -16.08 14.83 31.33
C THR A 35 -15.62 15.08 32.77
N TRP A 36 -15.68 14.07 33.67
CA TRP A 36 -15.32 14.21 35.09
C TRP A 36 -14.09 13.39 35.53
N TYR A 37 -13.49 12.53 34.71
CA TYR A 37 -12.24 11.84 35.10
C TYR A 37 -11.16 11.92 34.02
N GLY A 38 -10.52 13.08 33.92
CA GLY A 38 -9.31 13.27 33.12
C GLY A 38 -8.75 14.69 33.24
N TRP A 39 -7.76 14.85 34.13
CA TRP A 39 -6.84 15.99 34.29
C TRP A 39 -7.32 17.33 34.89
N ILE A 40 -7.07 17.49 36.20
CA ILE A 40 -6.56 18.75 36.77
C ILE A 40 -5.40 18.43 37.74
N GLY A 41 -4.25 19.07 37.51
CA GLY A 41 -3.13 19.21 38.44
C GLY A 41 -2.10 20.19 37.85
N PRO A 42 -1.47 21.08 38.64
CA PRO A 42 -1.55 22.53 38.39
C PRO A 42 -0.29 23.17 37.78
N SER A 43 -0.48 24.30 37.09
CA SER A 43 0.57 25.29 36.78
C SER A 43 0.74 26.29 37.91
N PRO A 44 1.97 26.76 38.20
CA PRO A 44 2.21 28.00 38.94
C PRO A 44 2.69 29.14 38.03
N SER A 45 1.89 30.21 38.04
CA SER A 45 2.22 31.64 38.14
C SER A 45 3.31 32.27 37.26
N ASP A 46 2.84 33.21 36.42
CA ASP A 46 3.54 34.42 35.97
C ASP A 46 4.10 35.24 37.15
N ASP A 47 5.31 35.77 36.97
CA ASP A 47 5.73 37.01 37.62
C ASP A 47 6.50 37.85 36.59
N GLY A 48 6.00 39.07 36.37
CA GLY A 48 6.43 39.94 35.28
C GLY A 48 7.69 40.75 35.57
N SER A 49 8.28 41.29 34.50
CA SER A 49 8.77 42.67 34.50
C SER A 49 9.07 43.13 33.07
N GLN A 50 8.44 44.24 32.71
CA GLN A 50 8.81 45.07 31.57
C GLN A 50 10.14 45.76 31.87
N GLN A 51 11.04 45.85 30.88
CA GLN A 51 11.87 47.03 30.73
C GLN A 51 12.23 47.26 29.25
N ALA A 52 11.81 48.42 28.75
CA ALA A 52 12.26 48.99 27.48
C ALA A 52 13.65 49.61 27.66
N ALA A 53 14.51 49.48 26.64
CA ALA A 53 15.57 50.45 26.37
C ALA A 53 15.96 50.41 24.88
N GLU A 54 16.11 51.61 24.35
CA GLU A 54 16.32 51.98 22.96
C GLU A 54 17.82 52.21 22.68
N ALA A 55 18.19 52.09 21.40
CA ALA A 55 19.28 52.77 20.68
C ALA A 55 20.78 52.35 20.83
N THR A 56 21.25 51.72 19.74
CA THR A 56 22.39 52.09 18.85
C THR A 56 23.83 52.16 19.40
N SER A 57 24.72 51.33 18.83
CA SER A 57 25.97 51.81 18.20
C SER A 57 26.60 50.75 17.27
N THR A 58 27.14 51.27 16.17
CA THR A 58 27.81 50.67 15.02
C THR A 58 29.10 49.91 15.36
N SER A 59 29.37 48.83 14.62
CA SER A 59 30.74 48.41 14.28
C SER A 59 30.78 47.73 12.92
N GLU A 60 31.58 48.33 12.05
CA GLU A 60 31.97 47.94 10.70
C GLU A 60 33.13 46.95 10.76
N VAL A 61 33.01 45.75 10.17
CA VAL A 61 34.17 44.90 9.85
C VAL A 61 33.93 44.06 8.58
N ALA A 62 34.72 44.41 7.56
CA ALA A 62 35.31 43.64 6.46
C ALA A 62 34.45 42.63 5.64
N ALA A 63 34.30 42.94 4.35
CA ALA A 63 33.92 41.99 3.31
C ALA A 63 35.06 40.99 3.02
N PRO A 64 34.79 39.67 2.93
CA PRO A 64 35.74 38.72 2.40
C PRO A 64 35.68 38.71 0.86
N THR A 65 36.85 38.81 0.25
CA THR A 65 37.11 38.64 -1.18
C THR A 65 36.68 37.23 -1.62
N ALA A 66 35.81 37.15 -2.63
CA ALA A 66 35.44 35.89 -3.26
C ALA A 66 36.63 35.38 -4.10
N GLU A 67 37.32 34.35 -3.61
CA GLU A 67 38.13 33.48 -4.48
C GLU A 67 37.18 32.59 -5.29
N ALA A 68 37.29 32.69 -6.62
CA ALA A 68 36.60 31.79 -7.53
C ALA A 68 37.21 30.39 -7.37
N VAL A 69 36.47 29.49 -6.72
CA VAL A 69 36.77 28.06 -6.75
C VAL A 69 36.37 27.56 -8.14
N ASP A 70 37.37 27.22 -8.95
CA ASP A 70 37.20 26.49 -10.20
C ASP A 70 36.74 25.08 -9.85
N VAL A 71 35.43 24.88 -9.76
CA VAL A 71 34.82 23.55 -9.57
C VAL A 71 34.92 22.84 -10.91
N GLN A 72 35.99 22.07 -11.09
CA GLN A 72 36.00 21.04 -12.13
C GLN A 72 34.75 20.17 -11.96
N PRO A 73 34.01 19.87 -13.04
CA PRO A 73 32.85 19.02 -12.95
C PRO A 73 33.30 17.66 -12.41
N THR A 74 32.90 17.35 -11.18
CA THR A 74 33.01 16.00 -10.64
C THR A 74 32.37 15.07 -11.65
N THR A 75 33.17 14.15 -12.14
CA THR A 75 32.80 13.03 -12.99
C THR A 75 31.44 12.48 -12.56
N SER A 76 30.51 12.45 -13.52
CA SER A 76 29.23 11.74 -13.44
C SER A 76 29.46 10.41 -12.73
N ALA A 77 28.95 10.30 -11.49
CA ALA A 77 28.92 9.02 -10.80
C ALA A 77 28.12 8.07 -11.70
N ALA A 78 28.80 7.01 -12.14
CA ALA A 78 28.22 5.96 -12.97
C ALA A 78 26.96 5.44 -12.28
N LEU A 79 25.84 5.45 -13.02
CA LEU A 79 24.61 4.77 -12.64
C LEU A 79 24.87 3.25 -12.68
N PRO A 80 24.44 2.50 -11.65
CA PRO A 80 23.95 1.16 -11.91
C PRO A 80 22.70 0.90 -11.06
N THR A 81 21.65 1.69 -11.24
CA THR A 81 20.31 1.12 -11.17
C THR A 81 20.29 0.05 -12.27
N VAL A 82 20.33 -1.22 -11.85
CA VAL A 82 20.58 -2.43 -12.67
C VAL A 82 20.04 -2.24 -14.09
N PRO A 83 20.86 -2.41 -15.14
CA PRO A 83 20.35 -2.37 -16.50
C PRO A 83 19.15 -3.30 -16.58
N VAL A 84 18.02 -2.79 -17.09
CA VAL A 84 16.74 -3.52 -17.18
C VAL A 84 16.89 -4.93 -17.78
N GLU A 85 17.96 -5.15 -18.55
CA GLU A 85 18.34 -6.35 -19.27
C GLU A 85 19.05 -7.45 -18.44
N GLU A 86 19.55 -7.17 -17.22
CA GLU A 86 20.35 -8.15 -16.46
C GLU A 86 19.53 -9.09 -15.54
N GLU A 87 18.29 -8.75 -15.21
CA GLU A 87 17.47 -9.57 -14.30
C GLU A 87 16.26 -10.17 -15.02
N VAL A 88 16.30 -11.48 -15.22
CA VAL A 88 15.24 -12.24 -15.89
C VAL A 88 14.02 -12.42 -14.99
N PHE A 89 14.23 -12.64 -13.69
CA PHE A 89 13.18 -12.76 -12.67
C PHE A 89 13.71 -12.33 -11.30
N GLY A 90 13.11 -11.32 -10.69
CA GLY A 90 13.50 -10.81 -9.38
C GLY A 90 12.71 -11.44 -8.24
N TYR A 91 13.42 -12.10 -7.32
CA TYR A 91 12.86 -12.68 -6.09
C TYR A 91 12.88 -11.66 -4.95
N GLY A 92 11.71 -11.28 -4.45
CA GLY A 92 11.59 -10.33 -3.36
C GLY A 92 10.56 -10.71 -2.30
N ILE A 93 10.55 -9.93 -1.22
CA ILE A 93 9.58 -10.03 -0.15
C ILE A 93 9.23 -8.65 0.37
N ALA A 94 7.99 -8.46 0.78
CA ALA A 94 7.53 -7.25 1.45
C ALA A 94 7.88 -7.29 2.93
N ILE A 95 8.38 -6.16 3.43
CA ILE A 95 8.60 -5.94 4.85
C ILE A 95 7.75 -4.77 5.34
N HIS A 96 7.48 -4.76 6.65
CA HIS A 96 7.05 -3.57 7.36
C HIS A 96 8.19 -3.09 8.26
N GLY A 97 9.06 -2.23 7.72
CA GLY A 97 10.20 -1.67 8.46
C GLY A 97 9.88 -0.38 9.23
N THR A 98 8.74 0.25 8.97
CA THR A 98 8.30 1.48 9.63
C THR A 98 7.73 1.22 11.02
N GLY A 99 7.86 2.17 11.95
CA GLY A 99 7.29 2.03 13.31
C GLY A 99 8.13 1.21 14.31
N GLY A 100 9.28 0.67 13.87
CA GLY A 100 10.21 -0.10 14.71
C GLY A 100 11.42 0.70 15.25
N SER A 101 12.30 0.01 15.98
CA SER A 101 13.63 0.53 16.33
C SER A 101 14.63 0.31 15.18
N THR A 102 15.76 1.03 15.20
CA THR A 102 16.86 0.80 14.25
C THR A 102 17.34 -0.65 14.24
N ASP A 103 17.43 -1.28 15.41
CA ASP A 103 17.84 -2.69 15.53
C ASP A 103 16.80 -3.63 14.89
N LEU A 104 15.51 -3.30 15.01
CA LEU A 104 14.46 -4.09 14.35
C LEU A 104 14.56 -3.97 12.83
N VAL A 105 14.82 -2.77 12.30
CA VAL A 105 15.04 -2.58 10.86
C VAL A 105 16.20 -3.43 10.36
N ASP A 106 17.37 -3.35 11.00
CA ASP A 106 18.54 -4.11 10.56
C ASP A 106 18.32 -5.62 10.68
N TYR A 107 17.64 -6.07 11.75
CA TYR A 107 17.23 -7.46 11.91
C TYR A 107 16.32 -7.92 10.75
N THR A 108 15.26 -7.16 10.45
CA THR A 108 14.28 -7.50 9.41
C THR A 108 14.94 -7.56 8.03
N VAL A 109 15.78 -6.59 7.67
CA VAL A 109 16.52 -6.63 6.40
C VAL A 109 17.55 -7.77 6.38
N GLY A 110 18.18 -8.07 7.52
CA GLY A 110 19.04 -9.25 7.67
C GLY A 110 18.31 -10.58 7.47
N GLN A 111 17.03 -10.67 7.83
CA GLN A 111 16.21 -11.85 7.51
C GLN A 111 15.99 -11.99 5.99
N VAL A 112 15.76 -10.90 5.27
CA VAL A 112 15.66 -10.92 3.79
C VAL A 112 16.94 -11.46 3.16
N GLU A 113 18.11 -11.00 3.64
CA GLU A 113 19.41 -11.52 3.22
C GLU A 113 19.54 -13.03 3.49
N SER A 114 19.11 -13.49 4.67
CA SER A 114 19.18 -14.91 5.05
C SER A 114 18.31 -15.84 4.20
N LEU A 115 17.24 -15.31 3.62
CA LEU A 115 16.37 -16.02 2.68
C LEU A 115 16.97 -16.11 1.26
N GLY A 116 18.08 -15.40 1.01
CA GLY A 116 18.72 -15.30 -0.29
C GLY A 116 17.87 -14.55 -1.32
N LEU A 117 17.02 -13.63 -0.88
CA LEU A 117 16.20 -12.80 -1.75
C LEU A 117 16.97 -11.56 -2.20
N GLY A 118 16.91 -11.26 -3.50
CA GLY A 118 17.62 -10.12 -4.10
C GLY A 118 16.89 -8.80 -3.99
N TRP A 119 15.59 -8.84 -3.64
CA TRP A 119 14.72 -7.68 -3.57
C TRP A 119 13.97 -7.56 -2.24
N LEU A 120 13.74 -6.32 -1.85
CA LEU A 120 12.89 -5.93 -0.74
C LEU A 120 11.84 -4.94 -1.23
N LYS A 121 10.57 -5.17 -0.87
CA LYS A 121 9.48 -4.18 -1.00
C LYS A 121 9.28 -3.48 0.34
N GLN A 122 9.20 -2.16 0.31
CA GLN A 122 8.76 -1.33 1.43
C GLN A 122 7.70 -0.34 0.95
N GLN A 123 6.55 -0.30 1.61
CA GLN A 123 5.55 0.71 1.36
C GLN A 123 5.96 2.05 2.00
N MET A 124 5.90 3.14 1.24
CA MET A 124 6.18 4.50 1.65
C MET A 124 4.90 5.32 1.59
N ARG A 125 4.44 5.81 2.74
CA ARG A 125 3.25 6.66 2.82
C ARG A 125 3.70 8.10 2.75
N TRP A 126 3.28 8.85 1.73
CA TRP A 126 3.69 10.26 1.59
C TRP A 126 3.22 11.09 2.79
N GLU A 127 2.01 10.83 3.30
CA GLU A 127 1.50 11.51 4.49
C GLU A 127 2.41 11.36 5.72
N ASP A 128 3.10 10.22 5.86
CA ASP A 128 4.02 10.00 6.97
C ASP A 128 5.37 10.70 6.77
N VAL A 129 5.75 10.91 5.51
CA VAL A 129 6.99 11.63 5.15
C VAL A 129 6.77 13.14 5.18
N GLU A 130 5.62 13.66 4.74
CA GLU A 130 5.37 15.09 4.60
C GLU A 130 4.06 15.52 5.26
N ARG A 131 3.94 15.25 6.57
CA ARG A 131 2.74 15.63 7.36
C ARG A 131 2.36 17.09 7.25
N GLN A 132 3.35 17.96 7.04
CA GLN A 132 3.16 19.40 6.81
C GLN A 132 3.92 19.81 5.55
N PRO A 133 3.39 20.75 4.74
CA PRO A 133 4.02 21.15 3.50
C PRO A 133 5.48 21.59 3.70
N GLY A 134 6.40 20.95 2.99
CA GLY A 134 7.84 21.23 3.04
C GLY A 134 8.59 20.69 4.27
N GLN A 135 7.93 19.98 5.17
CA GLN A 135 8.56 19.35 6.35
C GLN A 135 8.69 17.85 6.12
N LEU A 136 9.82 17.44 5.54
CA LEU A 136 10.06 16.06 5.14
C LEU A 136 10.78 15.26 6.24
N GLU A 137 10.17 14.16 6.66
CA GLU A 137 10.64 13.22 7.68
C GLU A 137 10.97 11.86 7.05
N TRP A 138 12.25 11.65 6.71
CA TRP A 138 12.70 10.46 5.99
C TRP A 138 13.20 9.31 6.88
N GLY A 139 13.33 9.54 8.19
CA GLY A 139 14.27 8.79 9.04
C GLY A 139 14.17 7.26 8.96
N MET A 140 12.96 6.68 9.05
CA MET A 140 12.82 5.22 8.97
C MET A 140 13.10 4.67 7.57
N TYR A 141 12.72 5.40 6.52
CA TYR A 141 13.01 5.00 5.15
C TYR A 141 14.51 5.04 4.85
N ASP A 142 15.24 6.03 5.37
CA ASP A 142 16.70 6.07 5.27
C ASP A 142 17.34 4.81 5.84
N LEU A 143 16.93 4.40 7.05
CA LEU A 143 17.47 3.22 7.72
C LEU A 143 17.22 1.94 6.92
N ILE A 144 16.00 1.77 6.40
CA ILE A 144 15.62 0.60 5.61
C ILE A 144 16.43 0.54 4.31
N ILE A 145 16.47 1.65 3.57
CA ILE A 145 17.15 1.74 2.28
C ILE A 145 18.67 1.55 2.47
N ASP A 146 19.26 2.17 3.49
CA ASP A 146 20.69 2.04 3.75
C ASP A 146 21.06 0.62 4.20
N SER A 147 20.26 -0.04 5.04
CA SER A 147 20.51 -1.44 5.44
C SER A 147 20.40 -2.38 4.24
N ALA A 148 19.38 -2.21 3.37
CA ALA A 148 19.23 -3.02 2.17
C ALA A 148 20.43 -2.86 1.21
N ASN A 149 20.86 -1.62 0.95
CA ASN A 149 21.99 -1.34 0.07
C ASN A 149 23.32 -1.87 0.63
N GLN A 150 23.54 -1.79 1.94
CA GLN A 150 24.74 -2.36 2.57
C GLN A 150 24.84 -3.88 2.41
N ARG A 151 23.69 -4.56 2.24
CA ARG A 151 23.58 -6.01 2.01
C ARG A 151 23.46 -6.38 0.53
N GLY A 152 23.52 -5.40 -0.37
CA GLY A 152 23.36 -5.63 -1.81
C GLY A 152 21.94 -6.03 -2.22
N ILE A 153 20.93 -5.76 -1.38
CA ILE A 153 19.53 -6.02 -1.66
C ILE A 153 18.94 -4.82 -2.40
N LYS A 154 18.24 -5.08 -3.51
CA LYS A 154 17.57 -4.06 -4.32
C LYS A 154 16.26 -3.64 -3.64
N VAL A 155 15.97 -2.35 -3.71
CA VAL A 155 14.77 -1.78 -3.07
C VAL A 155 13.73 -1.41 -4.11
N MET A 156 12.51 -1.93 -3.90
CA MET A 156 11.29 -1.44 -4.51
C MET A 156 10.48 -0.65 -3.47
N LEU A 157 10.15 0.60 -3.78
CA LEU A 157 9.26 1.42 -2.96
C LEU A 157 7.86 1.42 -3.57
N SER A 158 6.86 1.01 -2.79
CA SER A 158 5.45 1.22 -3.13
C SER A 158 5.01 2.52 -2.49
N VAL A 159 4.83 3.58 -3.29
CA VAL A 159 4.57 4.91 -2.75
C VAL A 159 3.07 5.18 -2.78
N VAL A 160 2.47 5.43 -1.62
CA VAL A 160 1.01 5.53 -1.43
C VAL A 160 0.67 6.71 -0.54
N ASP A 161 -0.64 6.94 -0.38
CA ASP A 161 -1.24 8.00 0.42
C ASP A 161 -0.82 9.42 0.00
N ALA A 162 -1.65 10.39 0.35
CA ALA A 162 -1.33 11.80 0.19
C ALA A 162 -1.64 12.54 1.48
N PRO A 163 -0.79 13.49 1.91
CA PRO A 163 -1.06 14.28 3.11
C PRO A 163 -2.39 15.06 3.01
N ASP A 164 -3.11 15.20 4.13
CA ASP A 164 -4.38 15.94 4.22
C ASP A 164 -4.34 17.33 3.59
N TRP A 165 -3.20 18.03 3.66
CA TRP A 165 -3.05 19.38 3.11
C TRP A 165 -3.14 19.42 1.57
N THR A 166 -3.11 18.26 0.91
CA THR A 166 -3.31 18.11 -0.53
C THR A 166 -4.79 17.94 -0.92
N HIS A 167 -5.69 17.75 0.05
CA HIS A 167 -7.13 17.56 -0.14
C HIS A 167 -7.88 18.86 0.20
N THR A 168 -8.08 19.69 -0.82
CA THR A 168 -8.76 20.99 -0.70
C THR A 168 -10.24 20.96 -1.10
N SER A 169 -10.65 19.92 -1.86
CA SER A 169 -11.93 19.87 -2.55
C SER A 169 -12.85 18.74 -2.08
N TYR A 170 -12.28 17.65 -1.57
CA TYR A 170 -12.98 16.47 -1.08
C TYR A 170 -12.51 16.15 0.34
N VAL A 171 -13.47 16.06 1.27
CA VAL A 171 -13.24 15.66 2.66
C VAL A 171 -14.33 14.65 2.98
N ASP A 172 -14.02 13.36 2.91
CA ASP A 172 -14.83 12.35 3.58
C ASP A 172 -14.65 12.51 5.11
N GLU A 173 -15.54 11.93 5.91
CA GLU A 173 -15.41 11.92 7.38
C GLU A 173 -14.15 11.16 7.83
N ASN A 174 -13.60 10.29 6.98
CA ASN A 174 -12.36 9.54 7.22
C ASN A 174 -11.72 9.06 5.89
N PRO A 175 -11.12 9.97 5.09
CA PRO A 175 -10.54 9.59 3.82
C PRO A 175 -9.38 8.61 4.04
N GLN A 176 -9.40 7.51 3.30
CA GLN A 176 -8.33 6.50 3.29
C GLN A 176 -7.81 6.39 1.87
N GLY A 177 -6.49 6.45 1.69
CA GLY A 177 -5.92 6.31 0.34
C GLY A 177 -6.43 7.36 -0.65
N ALA A 178 -6.73 8.57 -0.21
CA ALA A 178 -7.14 9.62 -1.15
C ALA A 178 -5.89 10.15 -1.90
N PRO A 179 -5.84 10.13 -3.24
CA PRO A 179 -4.79 10.81 -3.99
C PRO A 179 -4.89 12.35 -3.77
N PRO A 180 -3.84 13.14 -4.05
CA PRO A 180 -3.96 14.59 -3.93
C PRO A 180 -4.93 15.14 -4.98
N ASP A 181 -5.63 16.25 -4.66
CA ASP A 181 -6.51 16.92 -5.64
C ASP A 181 -5.73 17.34 -6.89
N ASN A 182 -4.48 17.77 -6.68
CA ASN A 182 -3.53 18.10 -7.73
C ASN A 182 -2.50 16.97 -7.88
N LEU A 183 -2.73 16.11 -8.87
CA LEU A 183 -1.89 14.94 -9.17
C LEU A 183 -0.41 15.29 -9.44
N ALA A 184 -0.10 16.54 -9.80
CA ALA A 184 1.28 16.99 -9.96
C ALA A 184 2.06 17.02 -8.63
N ASP A 185 1.38 17.18 -7.50
CA ASP A 185 2.04 17.23 -6.19
C ASP A 185 2.62 15.86 -5.82
N TYR A 186 1.90 14.78 -6.11
CA TYR A 186 2.42 13.41 -5.95
C TYR A 186 3.60 13.14 -6.90
N ALA A 187 3.54 13.60 -8.15
CA ALA A 187 4.67 13.48 -9.08
C ALA A 187 5.91 14.28 -8.61
N ASN A 188 5.70 15.45 -7.98
CA ASN A 188 6.78 16.23 -7.36
C ASN A 188 7.39 15.48 -6.16
N PHE A 189 6.55 14.87 -5.32
CA PHE A 189 7.01 14.04 -4.21
C PHE A 189 7.85 12.85 -4.69
N LEU A 190 7.39 12.12 -5.69
CA LEU A 190 8.19 11.05 -6.32
C LEU A 190 9.54 11.57 -6.87
N GLY A 191 9.55 12.79 -7.40
CA GLY A 191 10.79 13.46 -7.78
C GLY A 191 11.76 13.63 -6.61
N MET A 192 11.26 14.06 -5.45
CA MET A 192 12.05 14.19 -4.22
C MET A 192 12.56 12.84 -3.71
N VAL A 193 11.74 11.79 -3.78
CA VAL A 193 12.13 10.41 -3.44
C VAL A 193 13.32 9.96 -4.29
N VAL A 194 13.24 10.12 -5.62
CA VAL A 194 14.33 9.75 -6.54
C VAL A 194 15.59 10.57 -6.29
N ASP A 195 15.46 11.88 -6.08
CA ASP A 195 16.61 12.74 -5.81
C ASP A 195 17.29 12.39 -4.48
N ARG A 196 16.52 12.02 -3.45
CA ARG A 196 17.06 11.61 -2.15
C ARG A 196 17.81 10.28 -2.22
N TYR A 197 17.23 9.29 -2.89
CA TYR A 197 17.73 7.91 -2.88
C TYR A 197 18.43 7.52 -4.19
N ARG A 198 18.99 8.49 -4.91
CA ARG A 198 19.67 8.26 -6.19
C ARG A 198 20.70 7.13 -6.08
N GLY A 199 20.54 6.11 -6.93
CA GLY A 199 21.39 4.91 -6.96
C GLY A 199 21.17 3.92 -5.80
N ARG A 200 20.18 4.14 -4.94
CA ARG A 200 19.86 3.28 -3.78
C ARG A 200 18.46 2.64 -3.86
N ILE A 201 17.58 3.16 -4.72
CA ILE A 201 16.28 2.57 -5.04
C ILE A 201 16.27 2.13 -6.50
N HIS A 202 15.55 1.04 -6.78
CA HIS A 202 15.66 0.31 -8.05
C HIS A 202 14.32 0.19 -8.78
N ALA A 203 13.22 0.18 -8.03
CA ALA A 203 11.87 0.21 -8.57
C ALA A 203 10.97 1.11 -7.72
N ILE A 204 9.99 1.73 -8.37
CA ILE A 204 8.91 2.47 -7.70
C ILE A 204 7.58 1.97 -8.24
N GLU A 205 6.76 1.42 -7.36
CA GLU A 205 5.34 1.19 -7.61
C GLU A 205 4.57 2.49 -7.33
N VAL A 206 3.85 2.94 -8.35
CA VAL A 206 3.13 4.20 -8.36
C VAL A 206 1.69 3.95 -7.93
N TRP A 207 1.46 4.16 -6.63
CA TRP A 207 0.21 3.89 -5.92
C TRP A 207 -0.05 2.40 -5.64
N ASN A 208 -1.14 2.09 -4.95
CA ASN A 208 -1.53 0.72 -4.56
C ASN A 208 -3.04 0.55 -4.73
N GLU A 209 -3.48 -0.58 -5.30
CA GLU A 209 -4.87 -1.04 -5.29
C GLU A 209 -5.93 0.02 -5.66
N GLN A 210 -5.61 0.92 -6.59
CA GLN A 210 -6.44 2.07 -7.00
C GLN A 210 -7.83 1.70 -7.55
N ASN A 211 -8.11 0.41 -7.74
CA ASN A 211 -9.43 -0.10 -8.10
C ASN A 211 -10.38 -0.28 -6.89
N LEU A 212 -9.96 0.16 -5.70
CA LEU A 212 -10.71 0.11 -4.44
C LEU A 212 -10.84 1.51 -3.83
N ASP A 213 -12.03 1.83 -3.30
CA ASP A 213 -12.32 3.14 -2.71
C ASP A 213 -11.38 3.48 -1.55
N ARG A 214 -11.11 2.52 -0.67
CA ARG A 214 -10.24 2.71 0.50
C ARG A 214 -8.78 3.04 0.13
N GLU A 215 -8.43 2.82 -1.13
CA GLU A 215 -7.11 3.08 -1.70
C GLU A 215 -7.19 4.17 -2.78
N TRP A 216 -8.36 4.69 -3.13
CA TRP A 216 -8.54 5.74 -4.14
C TRP A 216 -9.78 6.58 -3.79
N ASP A 217 -9.80 7.11 -2.58
CA ASP A 217 -10.99 7.77 -2.08
C ASP A 217 -11.14 9.16 -2.71
N THR A 218 -12.10 9.28 -3.63
CA THR A 218 -12.41 10.55 -4.30
C THR A 218 -13.91 10.75 -4.43
N SER A 219 -14.33 12.02 -4.54
CA SER A 219 -15.74 12.38 -4.82
C SER A 219 -16.32 11.74 -6.10
N GLU A 220 -15.43 11.36 -7.02
CA GLU A 220 -15.76 10.78 -8.30
C GLU A 220 -15.78 9.25 -8.29
N GLY A 221 -15.29 8.64 -7.20
CA GLY A 221 -15.04 7.21 -7.07
C GLY A 221 -13.79 6.74 -7.83
N VAL A 222 -13.60 5.43 -7.85
CA VAL A 222 -12.54 4.77 -8.61
C VAL A 222 -12.66 5.11 -10.10
N LYS A 223 -11.61 5.71 -10.67
CA LYS A 223 -11.56 6.13 -12.09
C LYS A 223 -10.20 5.86 -12.73
N ALA A 224 -10.18 4.97 -13.71
CA ALA A 224 -8.97 4.53 -14.41
C ALA A 224 -8.23 5.71 -15.08
N GLU A 225 -8.95 6.61 -15.74
CA GLU A 225 -8.34 7.75 -16.43
C GLU A 225 -7.61 8.70 -15.47
N ARG A 226 -8.17 8.93 -14.27
CA ARG A 226 -7.54 9.81 -13.27
C ARG A 226 -6.28 9.18 -12.69
N TYR A 227 -6.28 7.87 -12.48
CA TYR A 227 -5.06 7.15 -12.13
C TYR A 227 -4.00 7.26 -13.23
N ILE A 228 -4.38 7.10 -14.51
CA ILE A 228 -3.43 7.19 -15.63
C ILE A 228 -2.84 8.60 -15.81
N GLU A 229 -3.62 9.65 -15.54
CA GLU A 229 -3.09 11.02 -15.47
C GLU A 229 -1.98 11.14 -14.42
N MET A 230 -2.19 10.58 -13.22
CA MET A 230 -1.19 10.55 -12.16
C MET A 230 0.04 9.72 -12.55
N LEU A 231 -0.18 8.51 -13.07
CA LEU A 231 0.89 7.62 -13.51
C LEU A 231 1.77 8.25 -14.59
N LYS A 232 1.18 8.95 -15.55
CA LYS A 232 1.93 9.66 -16.59
C LYS A 232 2.85 10.74 -16.02
N LEU A 233 2.35 11.54 -15.06
CA LEU A 233 3.15 12.56 -14.39
C LEU A 233 4.28 11.93 -13.55
N ALA A 234 3.95 10.88 -12.80
CA ALA A 234 4.91 10.10 -12.03
C ALA A 234 6.03 9.52 -12.90
N TYR A 235 5.67 8.83 -13.99
CA TYR A 235 6.60 8.24 -14.94
C TYR A 235 7.58 9.29 -15.50
N GLN A 236 7.07 10.45 -15.93
CA GLN A 236 7.91 11.55 -16.43
C GLN A 236 8.83 12.11 -15.34
N SER A 237 8.32 12.31 -14.12
CA SER A 237 9.09 12.84 -13.00
C SER A 237 10.22 11.89 -12.58
N ILE A 238 9.95 10.59 -12.53
CA ILE A 238 10.94 9.55 -12.19
C ILE A 238 11.97 9.42 -13.31
N LYS A 239 11.54 9.14 -14.54
CA LYS A 239 12.43 8.86 -15.67
C LYS A 239 13.33 10.04 -16.05
N SER A 240 12.88 11.27 -15.83
CA SER A 240 13.71 12.46 -16.09
C SER A 240 14.86 12.63 -15.08
N ARG A 241 14.76 12.01 -13.90
CA ARG A 241 15.80 12.03 -12.86
C ARG A 241 16.69 10.80 -12.90
N ASP A 242 16.09 9.63 -13.06
CA ASP A 242 16.79 8.37 -13.25
C ASP A 242 16.01 7.48 -14.25
N PRO A 243 16.52 7.32 -15.49
CA PRO A 243 15.83 6.51 -16.50
C PRO A 243 15.84 5.01 -16.20
N ASN A 244 16.71 4.54 -15.29
CA ASN A 244 16.89 3.12 -14.99
C ASN A 244 15.99 2.61 -13.86
N ILE A 245 15.36 3.50 -13.07
CA ILE A 245 14.36 3.07 -12.08
C ILE A 245 13.20 2.40 -12.81
N ILE A 246 12.85 1.19 -12.40
CA ILE A 246 11.69 0.47 -12.92
C ILE A 246 10.43 1.13 -12.35
N VAL A 247 9.63 1.75 -13.22
CA VAL A 247 8.33 2.32 -12.86
C VAL A 247 7.28 1.22 -13.01
N ILE A 248 6.71 0.80 -11.90
CA ILE A 248 5.65 -0.19 -11.82
C ILE A 248 4.33 0.57 -11.68
N SER A 249 3.31 0.23 -12.50
CA SER A 249 1.96 0.76 -12.23
C SER A 249 1.45 0.25 -10.87
N GLY A 250 0.56 0.99 -10.23
CA GLY A 250 -0.11 0.56 -9.02
C GLY A 250 -0.81 -0.75 -9.28
N ALA A 251 -0.54 -1.73 -8.42
CA ALA A 251 -1.06 -3.06 -8.57
C ALA A 251 -2.55 -3.13 -8.27
N LEU A 252 -3.27 -3.89 -9.09
CA LEU A 252 -4.70 -4.09 -8.90
C LEU A 252 -4.96 -5.16 -7.85
N SER A 253 -5.97 -4.93 -7.01
CA SER A 253 -6.58 -5.99 -6.19
C SER A 253 -7.46 -6.86 -7.08
N PRO A 254 -7.46 -8.20 -6.94
CA PRO A 254 -8.36 -9.08 -7.68
C PRO A 254 -9.76 -9.06 -7.07
N VAL A 255 -10.63 -8.17 -7.53
CA VAL A 255 -11.96 -7.94 -6.92
C VAL A 255 -13.05 -8.79 -7.56
N GLY A 256 -12.95 -9.10 -8.86
CA GLY A 256 -13.94 -9.91 -9.58
C GLY A 256 -15.36 -9.31 -9.68
N ALA A 257 -15.57 -8.08 -9.21
CA ALA A 257 -16.88 -7.45 -9.13
C ALA A 257 -16.79 -5.93 -9.14
N THR A 258 -17.87 -5.26 -9.58
CA THR A 258 -18.01 -3.80 -9.55
C THR A 258 -19.19 -3.40 -8.68
N ALA A 259 -19.01 -2.40 -7.82
CA ALA A 259 -20.10 -1.81 -7.04
C ALA A 259 -20.02 -0.30 -6.98
N THR A 260 -21.17 0.32 -6.73
CA THR A 260 -21.31 1.76 -6.51
C THR A 260 -21.71 2.06 -5.08
N ASP A 261 -21.42 3.28 -4.64
CA ASP A 261 -21.89 3.82 -3.37
C ASP A 261 -23.42 3.68 -3.26
N PRO A 262 -23.95 3.06 -2.18
CA PRO A 262 -25.39 2.93 -1.96
C PRO A 262 -26.17 4.26 -1.95
N ASN A 263 -25.50 5.37 -1.62
CA ASN A 263 -26.06 6.72 -1.58
C ASN A 263 -25.75 7.53 -2.83
N ASN A 264 -24.84 7.06 -3.69
CA ASN A 264 -24.47 7.73 -4.94
C ASN A 264 -24.15 6.71 -6.04
N SER A 265 -25.15 6.35 -6.84
CA SER A 265 -25.00 5.37 -7.94
C SER A 265 -24.04 5.80 -9.06
N ASN A 266 -23.53 7.03 -9.05
CA ASN A 266 -22.52 7.49 -10.00
C ASN A 266 -21.08 7.34 -9.46
N ARG A 267 -20.91 6.99 -8.19
CA ARG A 267 -19.61 6.80 -7.54
C ARG A 267 -19.31 5.31 -7.44
N ILE A 268 -18.34 4.84 -8.23
CA ILE A 268 -17.87 3.45 -8.16
C ILE A 268 -16.91 3.33 -6.98
N ILE A 269 -17.19 2.40 -6.07
CA ILE A 269 -16.40 2.17 -4.84
C ILE A 269 -15.43 1.00 -4.98
N TYR A 270 -15.67 0.10 -5.92
CA TYR A 270 -14.66 -0.84 -6.38
C TYR A 270 -15.05 -1.34 -7.75
N MET A 271 -14.05 -1.69 -8.54
CA MET A 271 -14.25 -2.18 -9.90
C MET A 271 -13.61 -3.56 -10.06
N ASP A 272 -14.28 -4.37 -10.89
CA ASP A 272 -13.73 -5.63 -11.37
C ASP A 272 -12.38 -5.33 -12.01
N ASP A 273 -11.37 -6.06 -11.61
CA ASP A 273 -9.99 -5.73 -11.89
C ASP A 273 -9.65 -5.96 -13.37
N PHE A 274 -10.30 -6.91 -14.04
CA PHE A 274 -10.19 -7.06 -15.49
C PHE A 274 -10.85 -5.90 -16.24
N ALA A 275 -12.05 -5.47 -15.83
CA ALA A 275 -12.72 -4.31 -16.41
C ALA A 275 -11.95 -3.01 -16.18
N TYR A 276 -11.38 -2.83 -14.98
CA TYR A 276 -10.53 -1.69 -14.66
C TYR A 276 -9.23 -1.71 -15.46
N PHE A 277 -8.60 -2.89 -15.58
CA PHE A 277 -7.38 -3.07 -16.38
C PHE A 277 -7.61 -2.72 -17.86
N GLU A 278 -8.73 -3.13 -18.45
CA GLU A 278 -9.09 -2.76 -19.83
C GLU A 278 -9.25 -1.25 -20.01
N GLN A 279 -9.81 -0.55 -19.03
CA GLN A 279 -9.88 0.91 -19.03
C GLN A 279 -8.50 1.55 -18.91
N LEU A 280 -7.64 1.04 -18.02
CA LEU A 280 -6.26 1.50 -17.90
C LEU A 280 -5.48 1.35 -19.21
N VAL A 281 -5.57 0.18 -19.85
CA VAL A 281 -4.92 -0.08 -21.16
C VAL A 281 -5.44 0.90 -22.22
N THR A 282 -6.76 1.11 -22.28
CA THR A 282 -7.38 2.07 -23.21
C THR A 282 -6.89 3.50 -22.97
N ALA A 283 -6.68 3.87 -21.71
CA ALA A 283 -6.19 5.19 -21.31
C ALA A 283 -4.66 5.37 -21.50
N GLY A 284 -3.91 4.30 -21.80
CA GLY A 284 -2.48 4.39 -22.13
C GLY A 284 -1.53 3.83 -21.08
N LEU A 285 -1.99 2.95 -20.17
CA LEU A 285 -1.17 2.29 -19.13
C LEU A 285 0.19 1.79 -19.65
N LEU A 286 0.16 1.07 -20.77
CA LEU A 286 1.31 0.33 -21.31
C LEU A 286 2.42 1.26 -21.84
N ASP A 287 2.16 2.56 -21.98
CA ASP A 287 3.14 3.59 -22.38
C ASP A 287 3.76 4.33 -21.19
N HIS A 288 3.25 4.10 -19.98
CA HIS A 288 3.57 4.89 -18.78
C HIS A 288 4.04 4.01 -17.60
N CYS A 289 4.46 2.78 -17.89
CA CYS A 289 5.13 1.89 -16.94
C CYS A 289 6.13 0.99 -17.67
N ASP A 290 7.19 0.57 -16.96
CA ASP A 290 8.11 -0.48 -17.44
C ASP A 290 7.59 -1.88 -17.11
N CYS A 291 6.70 -1.97 -16.13
CA CYS A 291 6.13 -3.20 -15.60
C CYS A 291 4.71 -2.93 -15.09
N VAL A 292 3.78 -3.82 -15.38
CA VAL A 292 2.40 -3.71 -14.91
C VAL A 292 2.29 -4.33 -13.52
N GLY A 293 1.94 -3.54 -12.51
CA GLY A 293 1.69 -4.03 -11.16
C GLY A 293 0.44 -4.91 -11.08
N ALA A 294 0.50 -5.98 -10.28
CA ALA A 294 -0.64 -6.83 -9.97
C ALA A 294 -0.47 -7.47 -8.58
N HIS A 295 -1.57 -7.64 -7.85
CA HIS A 295 -1.62 -8.42 -6.61
C HIS A 295 -2.43 -9.69 -6.81
N HIS A 296 -2.08 -10.75 -6.08
CA HIS A 296 -3.03 -11.84 -5.84
C HIS A 296 -2.73 -12.60 -4.53
N ASN A 297 -3.69 -12.58 -3.61
CA ASN A 297 -3.50 -13.01 -2.22
C ASN A 297 -3.75 -14.49 -1.94
N GLY A 298 -3.75 -15.34 -2.97
CA GLY A 298 -3.79 -16.82 -2.92
C GLY A 298 -5.08 -17.45 -2.37
N ILE A 299 -5.67 -16.80 -1.36
CA ILE A 299 -6.89 -17.12 -0.63
C ILE A 299 -6.78 -18.58 -0.16
N ASN A 300 -7.65 -19.48 -0.57
CA ASN A 300 -7.63 -20.90 -0.21
C ASN A 300 -7.64 -21.80 -1.46
N MET A 301 -6.94 -21.34 -2.52
CA MET A 301 -6.81 -22.04 -3.79
C MET A 301 -5.34 -22.29 -4.14
N PRO A 302 -4.95 -23.48 -4.65
CA PRO A 302 -3.58 -23.74 -5.07
C PRO A 302 -3.15 -22.81 -6.23
N PRO A 303 -1.86 -22.44 -6.32
CA PRO A 303 -1.38 -21.46 -7.30
C PRO A 303 -1.49 -21.90 -8.76
N ASN A 304 -1.52 -23.20 -9.03
CA ASN A 304 -1.47 -23.78 -10.37
C ASN A 304 -2.85 -24.08 -10.98
N ILE A 305 -3.92 -23.89 -10.22
CA ILE A 305 -5.30 -24.21 -10.63
C ILE A 305 -5.98 -22.97 -11.20
N ALA A 306 -6.50 -23.06 -12.43
CA ALA A 306 -7.36 -22.02 -12.97
C ALA A 306 -8.79 -22.11 -12.41
N TRP A 307 -9.47 -20.96 -12.35
CA TRP A 307 -10.80 -20.82 -11.72
C TRP A 307 -11.89 -21.75 -12.28
N ASP A 308 -11.74 -22.19 -13.54
CA ASP A 308 -12.71 -22.99 -14.28
C ASP A 308 -12.33 -24.48 -14.42
N GLU A 309 -11.27 -24.93 -13.74
CA GLU A 309 -10.83 -26.34 -13.77
C GLU A 309 -11.67 -27.27 -12.87
N GLY A 310 -12.60 -26.72 -12.08
CA GLY A 310 -13.51 -27.50 -11.23
C GLY A 310 -12.86 -28.09 -9.98
N TYR A 311 -11.80 -27.46 -9.47
CA TYR A 311 -11.20 -27.79 -8.18
C TYR A 311 -12.19 -27.48 -7.04
N ASP A 312 -12.33 -28.42 -6.10
CA ASP A 312 -13.22 -28.31 -4.95
C ASP A 312 -12.54 -28.95 -3.73
N ASP A 313 -12.29 -28.16 -2.70
CA ASP A 313 -11.90 -28.67 -1.39
C ASP A 313 -13.14 -28.77 -0.50
N PRO A 314 -13.72 -29.97 -0.30
CA PRO A 314 -14.93 -30.13 0.50
C PRO A 314 -14.71 -29.87 2.00
N THR A 315 -13.47 -29.67 2.45
CA THR A 315 -13.13 -29.39 3.85
C THR A 315 -13.04 -27.90 4.17
N ALA A 316 -12.95 -27.03 3.15
CA ALA A 316 -12.85 -25.59 3.31
C ALA A 316 -14.08 -24.99 4.02
N GLN A 317 -13.83 -24.15 5.02
CA GLN A 317 -14.85 -23.34 5.70
C GLN A 317 -15.26 -22.15 4.84
N PHE A 318 -14.30 -21.50 4.18
CA PHE A 318 -14.59 -20.43 3.25
C PHE A 318 -14.89 -20.99 1.86
N ARG A 319 -16.17 -20.93 1.50
CA ARG A 319 -16.70 -21.54 0.28
C ARG A 319 -16.65 -20.66 -0.98
N GLY A 320 -16.13 -19.43 -0.87
CA GLY A 320 -16.16 -18.42 -1.94
C GLY A 320 -15.73 -18.95 -3.32
N PRO A 321 -14.49 -19.43 -3.49
CA PRO A 321 -13.98 -19.89 -4.79
C PRO A 321 -14.72 -21.09 -5.36
N PHE A 322 -15.29 -21.93 -4.49
CA PHE A 322 -15.86 -23.21 -4.86
C PHE A 322 -17.35 -23.11 -5.22
N ASP A 323 -18.09 -22.27 -4.49
CA ASP A 323 -19.54 -22.09 -4.70
C ASP A 323 -19.84 -20.94 -5.69
N ASN A 324 -18.86 -20.05 -5.91
CA ASN A 324 -18.94 -18.94 -6.87
C ASN A 324 -17.58 -18.77 -7.60
N PRO A 325 -17.22 -19.71 -8.49
CA PRO A 325 -15.94 -19.67 -9.19
C PRO A 325 -15.85 -18.45 -10.09
N ASP A 326 -14.72 -17.75 -9.97
CA ASP A 326 -14.41 -16.51 -10.67
C ASP A 326 -12.88 -16.37 -10.76
N HIS A 327 -12.41 -15.64 -11.78
CA HIS A 327 -10.99 -15.45 -12.03
C HIS A 327 -10.25 -14.82 -10.84
N SER A 328 -10.92 -13.95 -10.08
CA SER A 328 -10.36 -13.23 -8.92
C SER A 328 -9.99 -14.12 -7.73
N TRP A 329 -10.47 -15.37 -7.69
CA TRP A 329 -10.07 -16.34 -6.67
C TRP A 329 -8.81 -17.13 -7.03
N SER A 330 -8.41 -17.13 -8.30
CA SER A 330 -7.36 -18.01 -8.82
C SER A 330 -6.13 -17.21 -9.21
N PHE A 331 -5.03 -17.48 -8.50
CA PHE A 331 -3.72 -16.87 -8.74
C PHE A 331 -3.30 -16.97 -10.21
N LYS A 332 -3.36 -18.18 -10.77
CA LYS A 332 -3.06 -18.44 -12.19
C LYS A 332 -3.97 -17.62 -13.10
N SER A 333 -5.27 -17.65 -12.88
CA SER A 333 -6.23 -17.04 -13.80
C SER A 333 -6.19 -15.52 -13.79
N THR A 334 -6.02 -14.89 -12.63
CA THR A 334 -5.81 -13.44 -12.55
C THR A 334 -4.57 -13.02 -13.34
N LEU A 335 -3.41 -13.65 -13.07
CA LEU A 335 -2.15 -13.24 -13.70
C LEU A 335 -2.11 -13.51 -15.20
N TRP A 336 -2.58 -14.68 -15.64
CA TRP A 336 -2.73 -14.97 -17.07
C TRP A 336 -3.75 -14.03 -17.74
N GLY A 337 -4.84 -13.68 -17.05
CA GLY A 337 -5.84 -12.78 -17.59
C GLY A 337 -5.34 -11.34 -17.79
N TYR A 338 -4.44 -10.84 -16.95
CA TYR A 338 -3.73 -9.58 -17.21
C TYR A 338 -2.76 -9.74 -18.38
N HIS A 339 -1.95 -10.80 -18.39
CA HIS A 339 -1.00 -11.07 -19.48
C HIS A 339 -1.69 -11.12 -20.86
N ASP A 340 -2.78 -11.88 -20.98
CA ASP A 340 -3.52 -12.04 -22.23
C ASP A 340 -4.10 -10.71 -22.73
N ARG A 341 -4.51 -9.83 -21.83
CA ARG A 341 -4.99 -8.47 -22.18
C ARG A 341 -3.85 -7.58 -22.69
N ILE A 342 -2.67 -7.66 -22.09
CA ILE A 342 -1.45 -6.96 -22.59
C ILE A 342 -1.11 -7.45 -24.00
N VAL A 343 -1.12 -8.76 -24.22
CA VAL A 343 -0.85 -9.37 -25.54
C VAL A 343 -1.91 -8.98 -26.56
N THR A 344 -3.19 -8.98 -26.16
CA THR A 344 -4.31 -8.57 -27.03
C THR A 344 -4.20 -7.11 -27.45
N ALA A 345 -3.65 -6.24 -26.58
CA ALA A 345 -3.33 -4.86 -26.91
C ALA A 345 -2.11 -4.70 -27.84
N GLY A 346 -1.49 -5.80 -28.27
CA GLY A 346 -0.32 -5.81 -29.16
C GLY A 346 0.98 -5.44 -28.45
N ARG A 347 1.05 -5.67 -27.13
CA ARG A 347 2.18 -5.31 -26.27
C ARG A 347 2.74 -6.55 -25.56
N ASN A 348 3.86 -6.38 -24.89
CA ASN A 348 4.57 -7.43 -24.15
C ASN A 348 5.16 -6.91 -22.84
N ASN A 349 4.60 -5.84 -22.26
CA ASN A 349 5.02 -5.34 -20.97
C ASN A 349 4.92 -6.48 -19.94
N PRO A 350 5.97 -6.74 -19.14
CA PRO A 350 5.92 -7.78 -18.12
C PRO A 350 5.03 -7.37 -16.95
N LEU A 351 4.59 -8.35 -16.16
CA LEU A 351 3.96 -8.12 -14.87
C LEU A 351 5.03 -7.99 -13.76
N CYS A 352 4.74 -7.16 -12.76
CA CYS A 352 5.45 -7.11 -11.50
C CYS A 352 4.45 -7.41 -10.40
N ILE A 353 4.59 -8.58 -9.79
CA ILE A 353 3.68 -9.04 -8.75
C ILE A 353 4.17 -8.47 -7.44
N THR A 354 3.65 -7.31 -7.07
CA THR A 354 4.14 -6.53 -5.92
C THR A 354 3.59 -7.05 -4.60
N GLU A 355 2.57 -7.91 -4.61
CA GLU A 355 2.11 -8.74 -3.49
C GLU A 355 1.53 -10.06 -4.00
N PHE A 356 1.95 -11.15 -3.38
CA PHE A 356 1.28 -12.44 -3.49
C PHE A 356 1.57 -13.28 -2.24
N GLY A 357 0.82 -14.37 -2.03
CA GLY A 357 1.10 -15.34 -0.98
C GLY A 357 -0.17 -15.98 -0.46
N TRP A 358 -0.04 -16.94 0.46
CA TRP A 358 -1.20 -17.62 1.07
C TRP A 358 -1.30 -17.32 2.57
N PRO A 359 -2.50 -16.92 3.06
CA PRO A 359 -2.71 -16.70 4.48
C PRO A 359 -2.89 -18.02 5.23
N THR A 360 -2.39 -18.10 6.45
CA THR A 360 -2.79 -19.14 7.40
C THR A 360 -2.78 -18.62 8.83
N SER A 361 -3.87 -18.87 9.55
CA SER A 361 -4.00 -18.62 10.98
C SER A 361 -3.64 -19.85 11.81
N GLU A 362 -3.16 -20.95 11.18
CA GLU A 362 -2.68 -22.10 11.92
C GLU A 362 -1.51 -21.70 12.83
N GLY A 363 -1.64 -22.04 14.11
CA GLY A 363 -0.70 -21.69 15.17
C GLY A 363 -0.97 -20.35 15.84
N PHE A 364 -2.00 -19.59 15.42
CA PHE A 364 -2.41 -18.35 16.08
C PHE A 364 -3.59 -18.59 17.03
N ASP A 365 -3.64 -17.83 18.12
CA ASP A 365 -4.75 -17.85 19.10
C ASP A 365 -5.94 -16.95 18.66
N GLY A 366 -6.17 -16.84 17.34
CA GLY A 366 -7.17 -15.98 16.73
C GLY A 366 -6.98 -15.85 15.23
N TYR A 367 -7.91 -15.14 14.58
CA TYR A 367 -7.83 -14.80 13.16
C TYR A 367 -8.57 -13.48 12.88
N PRO A 368 -8.24 -12.77 11.80
CA PRO A 368 -8.93 -11.54 11.42
C PRO A 368 -10.38 -11.81 11.00
N SER A 369 -11.30 -10.96 11.44
CA SER A 369 -12.71 -11.03 11.02
C SER A 369 -12.85 -10.85 9.50
N GLN A 370 -13.78 -11.58 8.87
CA GLN A 370 -14.04 -11.57 7.41
C GLN A 370 -12.88 -12.12 6.56
N MET A 371 -11.96 -12.86 7.17
CA MET A 371 -10.86 -13.57 6.49
C MET A 371 -10.90 -15.06 6.80
N GLU A 372 -12.10 -15.67 6.76
CA GLU A 372 -12.29 -17.09 7.09
C GLU A 372 -11.44 -18.03 6.22
N TYR A 373 -11.07 -17.62 5.00
CA TYR A 373 -10.15 -18.38 4.14
C TYR A 373 -8.77 -18.61 4.78
N ALA A 374 -8.34 -17.76 5.72
CA ALA A 374 -7.09 -17.95 6.45
C ALA A 374 -7.14 -19.13 7.44
N LEU A 375 -8.33 -19.70 7.69
CA LEU A 375 -8.50 -20.90 8.52
C LEU A 375 -8.40 -22.20 7.70
N ASP A 376 -8.44 -22.10 6.37
CA ASP A 376 -8.50 -23.28 5.50
C ASP A 376 -7.11 -23.79 5.13
N ASN A 377 -6.13 -22.89 4.98
CA ASN A 377 -4.76 -23.29 4.66
C ASN A 377 -3.98 -23.67 5.92
N THR A 378 -3.19 -24.73 5.81
CA THR A 378 -2.18 -25.11 6.79
C THR A 378 -0.87 -24.32 6.62
N LEU A 379 -0.01 -24.36 7.62
CA LEU A 379 1.37 -23.88 7.54
C LEU A 379 2.18 -24.62 6.46
N GLY A 380 1.83 -25.88 6.19
CA GLY A 380 2.44 -26.69 5.13
C GLY A 380 2.05 -26.19 3.75
N GLU A 381 0.76 -25.92 3.53
CA GLU A 381 0.25 -25.37 2.27
C GLU A 381 0.77 -23.97 2.01
N GLN A 382 0.82 -23.08 3.01
CA GLN A 382 1.47 -21.78 2.85
C GLN A 382 2.92 -21.95 2.34
N ALA A 383 3.70 -22.82 3.00
CA ALA A 383 5.09 -23.04 2.63
C ALA A 383 5.26 -23.64 1.21
N GLU A 384 4.40 -24.58 0.82
CA GLU A 384 4.44 -25.22 -0.50
C GLU A 384 3.98 -24.27 -1.59
N TRP A 385 2.85 -23.59 -1.41
CA TRP A 385 2.24 -22.74 -2.42
C TRP A 385 2.98 -21.42 -2.64
N ASP A 386 3.57 -20.82 -1.59
CA ASP A 386 4.44 -19.65 -1.76
C ASP A 386 5.66 -19.99 -2.66
N VAL A 387 6.26 -21.16 -2.46
CA VAL A 387 7.37 -21.67 -3.27
C VAL A 387 6.92 -21.99 -4.69
N GLU A 388 5.80 -22.70 -4.85
CA GLU A 388 5.26 -23.07 -6.17
C GLU A 388 4.91 -21.83 -6.99
N ALA A 389 4.32 -20.79 -6.37
CA ALA A 389 3.98 -19.54 -7.06
C ALA A 389 5.21 -18.82 -7.63
N PHE A 390 6.31 -18.74 -6.86
CA PHE A 390 7.58 -18.21 -7.38
C PHE A 390 8.09 -19.01 -8.59
N GLN A 391 8.02 -20.34 -8.51
CA GLN A 391 8.48 -21.22 -9.59
C GLN A 391 7.62 -21.07 -10.85
N LEU A 392 6.30 -21.02 -10.69
CA LEU A 392 5.33 -20.82 -11.77
C LEU A 392 5.52 -19.46 -12.44
N MET A 393 5.61 -18.37 -11.68
CA MET A 393 5.81 -17.03 -12.25
C MET A 393 7.11 -16.95 -13.06
N ARG A 394 8.20 -17.58 -12.58
CA ARG A 394 9.45 -17.70 -13.34
C ARG A 394 9.27 -18.54 -14.61
N GLU A 395 8.59 -19.68 -14.51
CA GLU A 395 8.37 -20.58 -15.65
C GLU A 395 7.49 -19.95 -16.74
N TRP A 396 6.44 -19.22 -16.34
CA TRP A 396 5.56 -18.52 -17.27
C TRP A 396 6.29 -17.41 -18.05
N GLY A 397 7.35 -16.84 -17.47
CA GLY A 397 8.28 -15.95 -18.17
C GLY A 397 7.74 -14.56 -18.53
N PHE A 398 6.49 -14.24 -18.17
CA PHE A 398 5.92 -12.89 -18.32
C PHE A 398 5.94 -12.06 -17.03
N VAL A 399 6.38 -12.64 -15.91
CA VAL A 399 6.59 -11.92 -14.65
C VAL A 399 8.06 -11.52 -14.55
N ARG A 400 8.31 -10.27 -14.21
CA ARG A 400 9.66 -9.71 -14.05
C ARG A 400 10.11 -9.63 -12.61
N LEU A 401 9.25 -9.17 -11.70
CA LEU A 401 9.52 -9.08 -10.26
C LEU A 401 8.37 -9.72 -9.50
N ALA A 402 8.66 -10.42 -8.41
CA ALA A 402 7.66 -11.03 -7.53
C ALA A 402 8.03 -10.79 -6.07
N PHE A 403 7.07 -10.31 -5.28
CA PHE A 403 7.24 -9.97 -3.87
C PHE A 403 6.24 -10.72 -3.01
N LEU A 404 6.75 -11.64 -2.19
CA LEU A 404 5.92 -12.37 -1.23
C LEU A 404 5.38 -11.39 -0.17
N TRP A 405 4.09 -11.45 0.12
CA TRP A 405 3.42 -10.77 1.21
C TRP A 405 3.19 -11.79 2.32
N ASN A 406 3.81 -11.68 3.50
CA ASN A 406 4.85 -10.71 3.89
C ASN A 406 5.85 -11.33 4.88
N LEU A 407 6.90 -10.59 5.25
CA LEU A 407 7.89 -11.07 6.19
C LEU A 407 7.44 -11.01 7.66
N ASN A 408 7.03 -9.83 8.15
CA ASN A 408 7.11 -9.49 9.57
C ASN A 408 5.90 -8.75 10.17
N PHE A 409 4.72 -8.68 9.53
CA PHE A 409 3.57 -7.97 10.11
C PHE A 409 3.13 -8.53 11.47
N SER A 410 3.21 -9.84 11.65
CA SER A 410 2.98 -10.51 12.96
C SER A 410 3.87 -9.96 14.08
N GLN A 411 5.05 -9.38 13.77
CA GLN A 411 5.98 -8.89 14.79
C GLN A 411 5.66 -7.48 15.29
N LEU A 412 4.69 -6.79 14.70
CA LEU A 412 4.38 -5.40 15.01
C LEU A 412 3.55 -5.23 16.30
N GLY A 413 3.15 -6.35 16.91
CA GLY A 413 2.42 -6.35 18.19
C GLY A 413 0.93 -6.04 18.07
N TRP A 414 0.37 -6.08 16.86
CA TRP A 414 -1.06 -5.87 16.60
C TRP A 414 -1.92 -7.11 16.87
N GLY A 415 -1.28 -8.28 17.06
CA GLY A 415 -1.94 -9.51 17.47
C GLY A 415 -2.55 -10.31 16.30
N PRO A 416 -3.20 -11.45 16.61
CA PRO A 416 -3.71 -12.39 15.60
C PRO A 416 -4.94 -11.88 14.82
N GLU A 417 -5.51 -10.76 15.24
CA GLU A 417 -6.65 -10.10 14.58
C GLU A 417 -6.19 -9.09 13.52
N ASP A 418 -4.89 -8.80 13.42
CA ASP A 418 -4.34 -7.98 12.34
C ASP A 418 -4.53 -8.66 10.99
N PRO A 419 -5.20 -8.01 10.02
CA PRO A 419 -5.45 -8.57 8.69
C PRO A 419 -4.18 -8.87 7.90
N ASN A 420 -2.98 -8.48 8.33
CA ASN A 420 -1.73 -8.82 7.62
C ASN A 420 -0.94 -9.95 8.27
N ALA A 421 -1.25 -10.29 9.52
CA ALA A 421 -0.50 -11.29 10.28
C ALA A 421 -0.57 -12.72 9.67
N PRO A 422 -1.72 -13.20 9.14
CA PRO A 422 -1.79 -14.57 8.59
C PRO A 422 -0.83 -14.85 7.43
N TRP A 423 -0.44 -13.80 6.67
CA TRP A 423 0.50 -13.85 5.55
C TRP A 423 1.97 -13.80 5.99
N ALA A 424 2.24 -13.40 7.24
CA ALA A 424 3.61 -13.27 7.71
C ALA A 424 4.29 -14.64 7.80
N ILE A 425 5.51 -14.74 7.26
CA ILE A 425 6.34 -15.96 7.34
C ILE A 425 7.21 -16.00 8.61
N ILE A 426 7.20 -14.95 9.42
CA ILE A 426 7.73 -14.95 10.80
C ILE A 426 6.54 -14.86 11.76
N ASP A 427 6.64 -15.47 12.94
CA ASP A 427 5.60 -15.40 13.97
C ASP A 427 5.74 -14.18 14.92
N PHE A 428 4.78 -14.03 15.83
CA PHE A 428 4.72 -12.96 16.84
C PHE A 428 5.95 -12.89 17.76
N GLN A 429 6.77 -13.95 17.83
CA GLN A 429 7.91 -14.05 18.74
C GLN A 429 9.26 -13.87 18.06
N GLY A 430 9.34 -13.75 16.73
CA GLY A 430 10.65 -13.75 16.06
C GLY A 430 10.95 -14.94 15.21
N VAL A 431 10.17 -16.01 15.31
CA VAL A 431 10.55 -17.32 14.80
C VAL A 431 10.00 -17.51 13.39
N GLY A 432 10.86 -17.97 12.48
CA GLY A 432 10.44 -18.33 11.14
C GLY A 432 9.39 -19.45 11.17
N ARG A 433 8.26 -19.22 10.51
CA ARG A 433 7.22 -20.23 10.23
C ARG A 433 7.72 -21.17 9.12
N PRO A 434 7.06 -22.31 8.85
CA PRO A 434 7.52 -23.25 7.82
C PRO A 434 7.81 -22.63 6.45
N ALA A 435 7.03 -21.64 6.02
CA ALA A 435 7.26 -20.89 4.79
C ALA A 435 8.62 -20.16 4.76
N PHE A 436 9.11 -19.64 5.89
CA PHE A 436 10.45 -19.04 5.98
C PHE A 436 11.54 -20.04 5.59
N GLY A 437 11.48 -21.25 6.15
CA GLY A 437 12.43 -22.31 5.83
C GLY A 437 12.32 -22.78 4.38
N ALA A 438 11.11 -22.94 3.87
CA ALA A 438 10.85 -23.35 2.49
C ALA A 438 11.35 -22.32 1.48
N ILE A 439 11.06 -21.04 1.68
CA ILE A 439 11.55 -19.93 0.86
C ILE A 439 13.08 -19.86 0.92
N GLY A 440 13.69 -19.97 2.10
CA GLY A 440 15.16 -20.00 2.23
C GLY A 440 15.81 -21.16 1.46
N ALA A 441 15.16 -22.32 1.41
CA ALA A 441 15.66 -23.51 0.71
C ALA A 441 15.33 -23.55 -0.80
N MET A 442 14.38 -22.73 -1.27
CA MET A 442 13.97 -22.68 -2.67
C MET A 442 15.11 -22.23 -3.59
N ASP A 443 15.25 -22.88 -4.74
CA ASP A 443 16.22 -22.51 -5.78
C ASP A 443 15.91 -21.14 -6.42
N LYS A 444 16.94 -20.31 -6.56
CA LYS A 444 16.91 -18.93 -7.08
C LYS A 444 18.10 -18.74 -8.06
N PRO A 445 18.01 -19.30 -9.28
CA PRO A 445 19.09 -19.37 -10.25
C PRO A 445 19.36 -18.06 -10.99
#